data_AF-A0A7X7QWK0-F1
#
_entry.id   AF-A0A7X7QWK0-F1
#
_cell.length_a   1.000
_cell.length_b   1.000
_cell.length_c   1.000
_cell.angle_alpha   90.00
_cell.angle_beta   90.00
_cell.angle_gamma   90.00
#
_symmetry.space_group_name_H-M   'P 1'
#
loop_
_entity.id
_entity.type
_entity.pdbx_description
1 polymer ?
#
loop_
_entity_poly.entity_id
_entity_poly.type
_entity_poly.pdbx_seq_one_letter_code
_entity_poly.pdbx_strand_id
1 'polypeptide(L)'
;MSKTIAFNNTVAFHPGYYVKQMMDDMEINQNELAKRLDTTPKTVSELINGNVNLSGDIAIKLAAMFGTSTELWLNLDKAYNEKKLEIDRRLKEEKECEIARHMDYNYWVKMKMVPETKKCVDKVRNMQKYFNIASLSLLDKPDFLVQYRSCKKEWDSKKLINANAWVQTAINIGKDKKTSKYNE
;
A
#
# COMPACT_ATOMS: atom_id res chain seq x y z
N MET A 1 9.85 -9.06 -4.44
CA MET A 1 9.31 -9.05 -3.06
C MET A 1 10.30 -9.79 -2.16
N SER A 2 10.34 -9.53 -0.85
CA SER A 2 11.33 -10.15 0.04
C SER A 2 10.72 -11.33 0.79
N LYS A 3 11.46 -12.44 0.93
CA LYS A 3 11.10 -13.66 1.70
C LYS A 3 10.73 -13.41 3.16
N THR A 4 11.15 -12.25 3.68
CA THR A 4 10.86 -11.78 5.04
C THR A 4 10.54 -10.29 4.95
N ILE A 5 9.42 -9.90 5.53
CA ILE A 5 9.06 -8.49 5.71
C ILE A 5 9.08 -8.22 7.22
N ALA A 6 9.91 -7.27 7.62
CA ALA A 6 10.06 -6.86 9.01
C ALA A 6 9.68 -5.39 9.15
N PHE A 7 8.77 -5.10 10.08
CA PHE A 7 8.41 -3.73 10.44
C PHE A 7 8.04 -3.67 11.92
N ASN A 8 8.73 -2.82 12.67
CA ASN A 8 8.46 -2.51 14.08
C ASN A 8 8.09 -3.75 14.94
N ASN A 9 9.03 -4.69 15.04
CA ASN A 9 8.92 -5.97 15.75
C ASN A 9 7.91 -6.99 15.19
N THR A 10 7.32 -6.74 14.03
CA THR A 10 6.46 -7.71 13.32
C THR A 10 7.25 -8.30 12.16
N VAL A 11 7.38 -9.63 12.15
CA VAL A 11 8.04 -10.38 11.08
C VAL A 11 7.02 -11.31 10.44
N ALA A 12 6.90 -11.23 9.12
CA ALA A 12 6.08 -12.14 8.32
C ALA A 12 7.00 -13.04 7.48
N PHE A 13 6.80 -14.35 7.59
CA PHE A 13 7.53 -15.35 6.80
C PHE A 13 6.65 -15.85 5.67
N HIS A 14 7.13 -15.68 4.43
CA HIS A 14 6.44 -16.22 3.26
C HIS A 14 6.50 -17.76 3.29
N PRO A 15 5.47 -18.51 2.81
CA PRO A 15 5.52 -19.97 2.72
C PRO A 15 6.79 -20.52 2.05
N GLY A 16 7.29 -19.82 1.04
CA GLY A 16 8.54 -20.14 0.35
C GLY A 16 9.80 -20.15 1.22
N TYR A 17 9.79 -19.44 2.37
CA TYR A 17 10.85 -19.55 3.37
C TYR A 17 10.92 -20.97 3.95
N TYR A 18 9.76 -21.54 4.32
CA TYR A 18 9.67 -22.90 4.84
C TYR A 18 9.98 -23.95 3.78
N VAL A 19 9.50 -23.75 2.54
CA VAL A 19 9.86 -24.62 1.41
C VAL A 19 11.38 -24.67 1.24
N LYS A 20 12.06 -23.52 1.33
CA LYS A 20 13.52 -23.48 1.24
C LYS A 20 14.18 -24.26 2.38
N GLN A 21 13.72 -24.10 3.63
CA GLN A 21 14.27 -24.86 4.75
C GLN A 21 14.11 -26.37 4.56
N MET A 22 12.92 -26.81 4.14
CA MET A 22 12.69 -28.23 3.86
C MET A 22 13.55 -28.75 2.69
N MET A 23 13.82 -27.93 1.68
CA MET A 23 14.75 -28.30 0.61
C MET A 23 16.19 -28.43 1.11
N ASP A 24 16.62 -27.49 1.94
CA ASP A 24 17.95 -27.49 2.54
C ASP A 24 18.12 -28.74 3.43
N ASP A 25 17.10 -29.11 4.22
CA ASP A 25 17.08 -30.32 5.06
C ASP A 25 17.10 -31.63 4.25
N MET A 26 16.52 -31.62 3.05
CA MET A 26 16.50 -32.76 2.14
C MET A 26 17.70 -32.79 1.18
N GLU A 27 18.59 -31.79 1.25
CA GLU A 27 19.74 -31.60 0.36
C GLU A 27 19.37 -31.55 -1.14
N ILE A 28 18.16 -31.06 -1.46
CA ILE A 28 17.67 -30.95 -2.85
C ILE A 28 17.74 -29.53 -3.38
N ASN A 29 17.97 -29.39 -4.69
CA ASN A 29 17.97 -28.09 -5.36
C ASN A 29 16.59 -27.73 -5.95
N GLN A 30 16.42 -26.47 -6.40
CA GLN A 30 15.15 -25.96 -6.94
C GLN A 30 14.66 -26.73 -8.17
N ASN A 31 15.58 -27.18 -9.03
CA ASN A 31 15.24 -27.96 -10.21
C ASN A 31 14.70 -29.34 -9.83
N GLU A 32 15.30 -29.95 -8.80
CA GLU A 32 14.84 -31.22 -8.28
C GLU A 32 13.49 -31.10 -7.59
N LEU A 33 13.28 -30.08 -6.75
CA LEU A 33 11.97 -29.82 -6.16
C LEU A 33 10.90 -29.60 -7.25
N ALA A 34 11.22 -28.84 -8.30
CA ALA A 34 10.29 -28.60 -9.41
C ALA A 34 9.88 -29.91 -10.11
N LYS A 35 10.84 -30.83 -10.33
CA LYS A 35 10.55 -32.15 -10.88
C LYS A 35 9.68 -32.99 -9.93
N ARG A 36 9.97 -32.98 -8.62
CA ARG A 36 9.21 -33.73 -7.62
C ARG A 36 7.77 -33.23 -7.46
N LEU A 37 7.56 -31.93 -7.59
CA LEU A 37 6.23 -31.29 -7.52
C LEU A 37 5.50 -31.25 -8.87
N ASP A 38 6.08 -31.78 -9.95
CA ASP A 38 5.53 -31.66 -11.31
C ASP A 38 5.17 -30.20 -11.65
N THR A 39 6.17 -29.32 -11.59
CA THR A 39 6.05 -27.90 -11.89
C THR A 39 7.33 -27.35 -12.53
N THR A 40 7.36 -26.05 -12.84
CA THR A 40 8.53 -25.43 -13.45
C THR A 40 9.52 -24.93 -12.39
N PRO A 41 10.84 -24.98 -12.65
CA PRO A 41 11.84 -24.36 -11.77
C PRO A 41 11.59 -22.87 -11.53
N LYS A 42 11.01 -22.17 -12.52
CA LYS A 42 10.61 -20.77 -12.39
C LYS A 42 9.57 -20.59 -11.28
N THR A 43 8.52 -21.41 -11.26
CA THR A 43 7.47 -21.38 -10.23
C THR A 43 8.05 -21.59 -8.84
N VAL A 44 8.92 -22.59 -8.69
CA VAL A 44 9.61 -22.87 -7.41
C VAL A 44 10.50 -21.70 -6.99
N SER A 45 11.26 -21.13 -7.92
CA SER A 45 12.13 -19.99 -7.66
C SER A 45 11.32 -18.75 -7.22
N GLU A 46 10.23 -18.45 -7.90
CA GLU A 46 9.35 -17.33 -7.54
C GLU A 46 8.70 -17.53 -6.16
N LEU A 47 8.29 -18.77 -5.84
CA LEU A 47 7.72 -19.12 -4.54
C LEU A 47 8.74 -18.92 -3.41
N ILE A 48 9.94 -19.48 -3.56
CA ILE A 48 11.03 -19.40 -2.56
C ILE A 48 11.45 -17.95 -2.33
N ASN A 49 11.48 -17.14 -3.38
CA ASN A 49 11.82 -15.72 -3.29
C ASN A 49 10.67 -14.85 -2.76
N GLY A 50 9.47 -15.41 -2.56
CA GLY A 50 8.29 -14.67 -2.08
C GLY A 50 7.71 -13.71 -3.12
N ASN A 51 7.93 -13.97 -4.40
CA ASN A 51 7.42 -13.17 -5.52
C ASN A 51 6.02 -13.56 -5.95
N VAL A 52 5.61 -14.80 -5.67
CA VAL A 52 4.26 -15.31 -5.94
C VAL A 52 3.66 -15.89 -4.67
N ASN A 53 2.35 -15.71 -4.52
CA ASN A 53 1.59 -16.37 -3.46
C ASN A 53 1.52 -17.87 -3.73
N LEU A 54 1.28 -18.64 -2.67
CA LEU A 54 1.11 -20.08 -2.79
C LEU A 54 -0.23 -20.41 -3.47
N SER A 55 -0.19 -21.12 -4.61
CA SER A 55 -1.40 -21.62 -5.25
C SER A 55 -1.93 -22.88 -4.56
N GLY A 56 -3.25 -23.13 -4.67
CA GLY A 56 -3.88 -24.33 -4.10
C GLY A 56 -3.30 -25.65 -4.64
N ASP A 57 -2.98 -25.71 -5.94
CA ASP A 57 -2.33 -26.88 -6.55
C ASP A 57 -0.95 -27.16 -5.93
N ILE A 58 -0.12 -26.12 -5.79
CA ILE A 58 1.20 -26.26 -5.17
C ILE A 58 1.04 -26.63 -3.69
N ALA A 59 0.08 -26.07 -2.97
CA ALA A 59 -0.18 -26.43 -1.58
C ALA A 59 -0.49 -27.92 -1.40
N ILE A 60 -1.31 -28.51 -2.29
CA ILE A 60 -1.63 -29.94 -2.29
C ILE A 60 -0.36 -30.78 -2.57
N LYS A 61 0.43 -30.36 -3.56
CA LYS A 61 1.69 -31.06 -3.93
C LYS A 61 2.73 -31.00 -2.83
N LEU A 62 2.91 -29.85 -2.18
CA LEU A 62 3.81 -29.69 -1.02
C LEU A 62 3.32 -30.52 0.17
N ALA A 63 2.00 -30.53 0.44
CA ALA A 63 1.41 -31.35 1.49
C ALA A 63 1.69 -32.84 1.27
N ALA A 64 1.47 -33.33 0.06
CA ALA A 64 1.75 -34.72 -0.31
C ALA A 64 3.25 -35.07 -0.23
N MET A 65 4.12 -34.17 -0.71
CA MET A 65 5.57 -34.42 -0.71
C MET A 65 6.18 -34.40 0.69
N PHE A 66 5.78 -33.45 1.55
CA PHE A 66 6.35 -33.28 2.89
C PHE A 66 5.57 -33.99 4.00
N GLY A 67 4.49 -34.71 3.67
CA GLY A 67 3.65 -35.38 4.68
C GLY A 67 2.94 -34.39 5.62
N THR A 68 2.60 -33.21 5.13
CA THR A 68 1.94 -32.13 5.89
C THR A 68 0.50 -31.94 5.40
N SER A 69 -0.28 -31.07 6.05
CA SER A 69 -1.65 -30.78 5.58
C SER A 69 -1.66 -29.63 4.56
N THR A 70 -2.54 -29.71 3.56
CA THR A 70 -2.79 -28.60 2.63
C THR A 70 -3.25 -27.34 3.36
N GLU A 71 -4.04 -27.51 4.42
CA GLU A 71 -4.53 -26.42 5.25
C GLU A 71 -3.40 -25.64 5.93
N LEU A 72 -2.35 -26.32 6.41
CA LEU A 72 -1.16 -25.68 6.98
C LEU A 72 -0.57 -24.66 6.00
N TRP A 73 -0.35 -25.09 4.76
CA TRP A 73 0.26 -24.26 3.72
C TRP A 73 -0.60 -23.05 3.34
N LEU A 74 -1.91 -23.25 3.22
CA LEU A 74 -2.85 -22.16 2.95
C LEU A 74 -2.92 -21.16 4.12
N ASN A 75 -2.87 -21.66 5.36
CA ASN A 75 -2.86 -20.82 6.56
C ASN A 75 -1.56 -20.00 6.66
N LEU A 76 -0.41 -20.55 6.28
CA LEU A 76 0.85 -19.83 6.20
C LEU A 76 0.78 -18.67 5.18
N ASP A 77 0.26 -18.94 3.98
CA ASP A 77 0.11 -17.91 2.94
C ASP A 77 -0.84 -16.80 3.38
N LYS A 78 -1.98 -17.17 3.98
CA LYS A 78 -2.95 -16.22 4.53
C LYS A 78 -2.34 -15.35 5.64
N ALA A 79 -1.68 -15.96 6.63
CA ALA A 79 -1.07 -15.24 7.73
C ALA A 79 0.02 -14.26 7.24
N TYR A 80 0.84 -14.68 6.27
CA TYR A 80 1.82 -13.81 5.62
C TYR A 80 1.15 -12.62 4.92
N ASN A 81 0.11 -12.87 4.11
CA ASN A 81 -0.58 -11.83 3.36
C ASN A 81 -1.26 -10.80 4.28
N GLU A 82 -1.92 -11.25 5.35
CA GLU A 82 -2.52 -10.37 6.36
C GLU A 82 -1.47 -9.46 7.00
N LYS A 83 -0.33 -10.04 7.41
CA LYS A 83 0.76 -9.28 8.02
C LYS A 83 1.41 -8.30 7.06
N LYS A 84 1.61 -8.69 5.80
CA LYS A 84 2.12 -7.81 4.75
C LYS A 84 1.19 -6.61 4.53
N LEU A 85 -0.13 -6.85 4.44
CA LEU A 85 -1.12 -5.77 4.29
C LEU A 85 -1.11 -4.83 5.50
N GLU A 86 -0.96 -5.36 6.70
CA GLU A 86 -0.82 -4.57 7.93
C GLU A 86 0.40 -3.64 7.87
N ILE A 87 1.56 -4.17 7.45
CA ILE A 87 2.81 -3.41 7.31
C ILE A 87 2.69 -2.35 6.21
N ASP A 88 2.20 -2.72 5.03
CA ASP A 88 2.01 -1.80 3.91
C ASP A 88 1.05 -0.66 4.28
N ARG A 89 0.00 -0.97 5.05
CA ARG A 89 -0.93 0.04 5.57
C ARG A 89 -0.23 1.02 6.51
N ARG A 90 0.57 0.53 7.48
CA ARG A 90 1.30 1.39 8.42
C ARG A 90 2.30 2.30 7.70
N LEU A 91 3.06 1.75 6.75
CA LEU A 91 4.00 2.54 5.93
C LEU A 91 3.29 3.62 5.11
N LYS A 92 2.10 3.32 4.57
CA LYS A 92 1.27 4.32 3.89
C LYS A 92 0.80 5.39 4.87
N GLU A 93 0.26 5.00 6.03
CA GLU A 93 -0.20 5.94 7.06
C GLU A 93 0.93 6.90 7.50
N GLU A 94 2.16 6.42 7.65
CA GLU A 94 3.33 7.24 7.97
C GLU A 94 3.65 8.27 6.87
N LYS A 95 3.70 7.85 5.61
CA LYS A 95 3.93 8.75 4.46
C LYS A 95 2.82 9.81 4.32
N GLU A 96 1.57 9.40 4.50
CA GLU A 96 0.42 10.31 4.48
C GLU A 96 0.52 11.33 5.62
N CYS A 97 1.00 10.89 6.79
CA CYS A 97 1.28 11.76 7.92
C CYS A 97 2.40 12.77 7.62
N GLU A 98 3.45 12.38 6.91
CA GLU A 98 4.50 13.29 6.45
C GLU A 98 3.95 14.35 5.50
N ILE A 99 3.14 13.95 4.51
CA ILE A 99 2.46 14.88 3.60
C ILE A 99 1.55 15.84 4.37
N ALA A 100 0.80 15.34 5.35
CA ALA A 100 -0.05 16.17 6.20
C ALA A 100 0.74 17.19 7.02
N ARG A 101 2.01 16.93 7.38
CA ARG A 101 2.87 17.90 8.06
C ARG A 101 3.31 19.06 7.17
N HIS A 102 3.31 18.89 5.85
CA HIS A 102 3.58 19.98 4.91
C HIS A 102 2.42 20.98 4.78
N MET A 103 1.22 20.59 5.22
CA MET A 103 0.02 21.41 5.21
C MET A 103 -0.24 22.03 6.58
N ASP A 104 -0.75 23.27 6.60
CA ASP A 104 -1.20 23.90 7.84
C ASP A 104 -2.61 23.40 8.20
N TYR A 105 -2.68 22.30 8.97
CA TYR A 105 -3.96 21.76 9.44
C TYR A 105 -4.76 22.77 10.27
N ASN A 106 -4.07 23.58 11.09
CA ASN A 106 -4.73 24.53 11.98
C ASN A 106 -5.44 25.63 11.20
N TYR A 107 -4.90 26.01 10.04
CA TYR A 107 -5.56 26.91 9.11
C TYR A 107 -6.93 26.37 8.67
N TRP A 108 -7.01 25.11 8.27
CA TRP A 108 -8.28 24.48 7.84
C TRP A 108 -9.29 24.32 8.98
N VAL A 109 -8.81 24.07 10.20
CA VAL A 109 -9.65 24.07 11.42
C VAL A 109 -10.25 25.46 11.67
N LYS A 110 -9.43 26.53 11.59
CA LYS A 110 -9.91 27.92 11.75
C LYS A 110 -10.96 28.29 10.71
N MET A 111 -10.80 27.81 9.48
CA MET A 111 -11.78 27.98 8.40
C MET A 111 -13.03 27.10 8.54
N LYS A 112 -13.15 26.31 9.62
CA LYS A 112 -14.26 25.36 9.88
C LYS A 112 -14.46 24.32 8.77
N MET A 113 -13.40 23.99 8.03
CA MET A 113 -13.44 23.03 6.93
C MET A 113 -13.16 21.59 7.38
N VAL A 114 -12.35 21.44 8.42
CA VAL A 114 -12.02 20.14 9.04
C VAL A 114 -12.17 20.23 10.56
N PRO A 115 -12.54 19.13 11.26
CA PRO A 115 -12.65 19.13 12.71
C PRO A 115 -11.29 19.19 13.41
N GLU A 116 -11.24 19.71 14.63
CA GLU A 116 -10.00 19.76 15.41
C GLU A 116 -9.56 18.37 15.85
N THR A 117 -8.28 18.05 15.69
CA THR A 117 -7.71 16.79 16.21
C THR A 117 -6.20 16.92 16.43
N LYS A 118 -5.70 16.17 17.43
CA LYS A 118 -4.26 16.09 17.77
C LYS A 118 -3.56 14.93 17.06
N LYS A 119 -4.27 13.81 16.83
CA LYS A 119 -3.68 12.59 16.26
C LYS A 119 -3.44 12.75 14.76
N CYS A 120 -2.23 12.42 14.30
CA CYS A 120 -1.87 12.56 12.90
C CYS A 120 -2.76 11.73 11.96
N VAL A 121 -3.05 10.48 12.32
CA VAL A 121 -3.93 9.60 11.53
C VAL A 121 -5.32 10.20 11.34
N ASP A 122 -5.87 10.83 12.37
CA ASP A 122 -7.18 11.47 12.28
C ASP A 122 -7.13 12.74 11.44
N LYS A 123 -6.03 13.52 11.50
CA LYS A 123 -5.80 14.65 10.59
C LYS A 123 -5.83 14.20 9.13
N VAL A 124 -5.08 13.15 8.80
CA VAL A 124 -5.05 12.55 7.45
C VAL A 124 -6.45 12.15 7.00
N ARG A 125 -7.19 11.40 7.83
CA ARG A 125 -8.55 10.96 7.51
C ARG A 125 -9.51 12.12 7.28
N ASN A 126 -9.44 13.16 8.11
CA ASN A 126 -10.28 14.33 7.98
C ASN A 126 -9.98 15.10 6.69
N MET A 127 -8.70 15.23 6.33
CA MET A 127 -8.28 15.88 5.09
C MET A 127 -8.69 15.06 3.86
N GLN A 128 -8.49 13.74 3.87
CA GLN A 128 -8.91 12.84 2.79
C GLN A 128 -10.43 12.94 2.56
N LYS A 129 -11.22 12.94 3.63
CA LYS A 129 -12.68 13.14 3.56
C LYS A 129 -13.06 14.51 3.00
N TYR A 130 -12.44 15.57 3.52
CA TYR A 130 -12.75 16.93 3.08
C TYR A 130 -12.39 17.17 1.61
N PHE A 131 -11.20 16.78 1.19
CA PHE A 131 -10.76 16.89 -0.19
C PHE A 131 -11.41 15.86 -1.13
N ASN A 132 -12.10 14.86 -0.58
CA ASN A 132 -12.68 13.74 -1.31
C ASN A 132 -11.64 13.00 -2.17
N ILE A 133 -10.49 12.68 -1.57
CA ILE A 133 -9.38 11.96 -2.21
C ILE A 133 -9.00 10.71 -1.43
N ALA A 134 -8.56 9.67 -2.15
CA ALA A 134 -8.16 8.41 -1.54
C ALA A 134 -6.80 8.46 -0.82
N SER A 135 -5.94 9.42 -1.19
CA SER A 135 -4.58 9.55 -0.68
C SER A 135 -4.11 11.00 -0.83
N LEU A 136 -3.48 11.55 0.20
CA LEU A 136 -2.88 12.88 0.18
C LEU A 136 -1.66 12.94 -0.76
N SER A 137 -1.04 11.80 -1.10
CA SER A 137 0.05 11.74 -2.09
C SER A 137 -0.38 12.20 -3.48
N LEU A 138 -1.68 12.22 -3.78
CA LEU A 138 -2.21 12.78 -5.02
C LEU A 138 -1.97 14.30 -5.11
N LEU A 139 -1.89 14.99 -3.96
CA LEU A 139 -1.61 16.42 -3.91
C LEU A 139 -0.15 16.75 -4.22
N ASP A 140 0.75 15.78 -4.20
CA ASP A 140 2.15 15.95 -4.59
C ASP A 140 2.36 15.77 -6.11
N LYS A 141 1.28 15.54 -6.87
CA LYS A 141 1.34 15.39 -8.33
C LYS A 141 1.04 16.73 -9.03
N PRO A 142 1.82 17.12 -10.04
CA PRO A 142 1.65 18.41 -10.72
C PRO A 142 0.33 18.54 -11.47
N ASP A 143 -0.24 17.44 -11.96
CA ASP A 143 -1.46 17.44 -12.78
C ASP A 143 -2.74 17.13 -12.00
N PHE A 144 -2.81 17.51 -10.71
CA PHE A 144 -3.98 17.21 -9.89
C PHE A 144 -5.17 18.09 -10.26
N LEU A 145 -6.05 17.57 -11.12
CA LEU A 145 -7.31 18.19 -11.62
C LEU A 145 -7.16 19.49 -12.41
N VAL A 146 -5.99 20.11 -12.39
CA VAL A 146 -5.66 21.33 -13.13
C VAL A 146 -4.29 21.19 -13.78
N GLN A 147 -4.12 21.89 -14.91
CA GLN A 147 -2.87 21.99 -15.64
C GLN A 147 -2.21 23.34 -15.31
N TYR A 148 -1.14 23.32 -14.52
CA TYR A 148 -0.41 24.55 -14.20
C TYR A 148 0.41 25.00 -15.39
N ARG A 149 0.20 26.26 -15.84
CA ARG A 149 1.15 26.89 -16.77
C ARG A 149 2.44 27.19 -16.00
N SER A 150 3.53 26.50 -16.36
CA SER A 150 4.84 26.67 -15.73
C SER A 150 5.97 26.68 -16.77
N CYS A 151 6.98 27.52 -16.54
CA CYS A 151 8.26 27.50 -17.26
C CYS A 151 9.37 26.70 -16.54
N LYS A 152 9.18 26.27 -15.28
CA LYS A 152 10.21 25.53 -14.51
C LYS A 152 9.81 24.07 -14.33
N LYS A 153 10.75 23.15 -14.54
CA LYS A 153 10.58 21.68 -14.43
C LYS A 153 10.58 21.16 -12.99
N GLU A 154 11.21 21.88 -12.05
CA GLU A 154 11.33 21.44 -10.65
C GLU A 154 10.35 22.19 -9.76
N TRP A 155 9.52 21.43 -9.04
CA TRP A 155 8.52 21.93 -8.12
C TRP A 155 8.93 21.64 -6.68
N ASP A 156 8.76 22.62 -5.80
CA ASP A 156 8.82 22.40 -4.36
C ASP A 156 7.55 21.65 -3.92
N SER A 157 7.73 20.42 -3.43
CA SER A 157 6.64 19.53 -2.99
C SER A 157 5.69 20.23 -2.02
N LYS A 158 6.21 21.02 -1.06
CA LYS A 158 5.38 21.73 -0.09
C LYS A 158 4.46 22.74 -0.77
N LYS A 159 4.96 23.49 -1.76
CA LYS A 159 4.16 24.48 -2.49
C LYS A 159 3.10 23.80 -3.35
N LEU A 160 3.48 22.71 -4.01
CA LEU A 160 2.58 21.95 -4.88
C LEU A 160 1.42 21.34 -4.08
N ILE A 161 1.71 20.68 -2.96
CA ILE A 161 0.68 20.10 -2.07
C ILE A 161 -0.31 21.17 -1.61
N ASN A 162 0.18 22.32 -1.15
CA ASN A 162 -0.69 23.40 -0.67
C ASN A 162 -1.50 24.03 -1.83
N ALA A 163 -0.91 24.20 -3.01
CA ALA A 163 -1.63 24.71 -4.18
C ALA A 163 -2.76 23.75 -4.59
N ASN A 164 -2.47 22.45 -4.70
CA ASN A 164 -3.46 21.43 -5.03
C ASN A 164 -4.57 21.31 -3.97
N ALA A 165 -4.22 21.40 -2.69
CA ALA A 165 -5.20 21.45 -1.60
C ALA A 165 -6.15 22.66 -1.74
N TRP A 166 -5.62 23.83 -2.09
CA TRP A 166 -6.43 25.02 -2.35
C TRP A 166 -7.32 24.89 -3.58
N VAL A 167 -6.82 24.31 -4.67
CA VAL A 167 -7.62 24.02 -5.87
C VAL A 167 -8.81 23.14 -5.51
N GLN A 168 -8.58 22.05 -4.78
CA GLN A 168 -9.68 21.16 -4.34
C GLN A 168 -10.68 21.89 -3.44
N THR A 169 -10.18 22.72 -2.53
CA THR A 169 -11.02 23.52 -1.64
C THR A 169 -11.89 24.50 -2.44
N ALA A 170 -11.33 25.18 -3.42
CA ALA A 170 -12.07 26.08 -4.30
C ALA A 170 -13.16 25.34 -5.10
N ILE A 171 -12.84 24.14 -5.62
CA ILE A 171 -13.83 23.27 -6.29
C ILE A 171 -14.97 22.90 -5.34
N ASN A 172 -14.65 22.51 -4.09
CA ASN A 172 -15.64 22.14 -3.10
C ASN A 172 -16.57 23.31 -2.74
N ILE A 173 -16.00 24.50 -2.50
CA ILE A 173 -16.77 25.73 -2.24
C ILE A 173 -17.63 26.11 -3.45
N GLY A 174 -17.07 26.00 -4.66
CA GLY A 174 -17.78 26.29 -5.89
C GLY A 174 -19.02 25.41 -6.10
N LYS A 175 -18.93 24.13 -5.73
CA LYS A 175 -20.07 23.18 -5.81
C LYS A 175 -21.19 23.50 -4.82
N ASP A 176 -20.87 24.06 -3.65
CA ASP A 176 -21.86 24.38 -2.61
C ASP A 176 -22.64 25.67 -2.92
N LYS A 177 -22.05 26.60 -3.67
CA LYS A 177 -22.71 27.84 -4.06
C LYS A 177 -23.78 27.59 -5.12
N LYS A 178 -25.06 27.71 -4.73
CA LYS A 178 -26.17 27.82 -5.68
C LYS A 178 -26.12 29.17 -6.39
N THR A 179 -25.81 29.15 -7.68
CA THR A 179 -25.90 30.33 -8.55
C THR A 179 -27.17 30.26 -9.38
N SER A 180 -27.80 31.40 -9.65
CA SER A 180 -28.80 31.51 -10.70
C SER A 180 -28.19 31.12 -12.05
N LYS A 181 -29.04 30.67 -12.98
CA LYS A 181 -28.57 30.45 -14.36
C LYS A 181 -28.10 31.78 -14.93
N TYR A 182 -26.95 31.75 -15.57
CA TYR A 182 -26.48 32.89 -16.34
C TYR A 182 -27.39 33.04 -17.56
N ASN A 183 -28.11 34.16 -17.64
CA ASN A 183 -29.18 34.52 -18.61
C ASN A 183 -30.60 33.97 -18.33
N GLU A 184 -31.14 34.23 -17.13
CA GLU A 184 -32.59 34.44 -16.95
C GLU A 184 -32.87 35.94 -16.75
#